data_AF-A0AA43Z7K3-F1
#
_entry.id   AF-A0AA43Z7K3-F1
#
_cell.length_a   1.000
_cell.length_b   1.000
_cell.length_c   1.000
_cell.angle_alpha   90.00
_cell.angle_beta   90.00
_cell.angle_gamma   90.00
#
_symmetry.space_group_name_H-M   'P 1'
#
loop_
_entity.id
_entity.type
_entity.pdbx_description
1 polymer ?
#
loop_
_entity_poly.entity_id
_entity_poly.type
_entity_poly.pdbx_seq_one_letter_code
_entity_poly.pdbx_strand_id
1 'polypeptide(L)'
;MKEYNTKTLTAHVLLALVTYGFVNAAMASETISSGAMAKKTTKPLLFSVFTGRWSPDCEKVGGIHIHHKNNILIEVNSNQIYIRSHGKQNQKVLSIFLDEPDDLGRGGMMLPWGEFSNKKPIAKMAISSENYSQVYWYGFYNKKTNAYEWTKEPDFLGNTLPAIFNKCK
;
A
#
# COMPACT_ATOMS: atom_id res chain seq x y z
N MET A 1 -17.00 -42.41 -18.25
CA MET A 1 -18.22 -42.69 -17.46
C MET A 1 -17.85 -42.58 -15.98
N LYS A 2 -18.20 -41.46 -15.34
CA LYS A 2 -18.66 -41.29 -13.95
C LYS A 2 -18.58 -39.80 -13.59
N GLU A 3 -19.77 -39.24 -13.44
CA GLU A 3 -20.10 -37.89 -13.00
C GLU A 3 -19.59 -37.62 -11.58
N TYR A 4 -19.34 -36.34 -11.28
CA TYR A 4 -19.36 -35.84 -9.91
C TYR A 4 -20.49 -34.82 -9.77
N ASN A 5 -21.41 -35.15 -8.87
CA ASN A 5 -22.68 -34.50 -8.61
C ASN A 5 -22.56 -33.53 -7.41
N THR A 6 -23.06 -32.32 -7.60
CA THR A 6 -23.26 -31.23 -6.65
C THR A 6 -24.36 -31.50 -5.62
N LYS A 7 -24.06 -31.35 -4.32
CA LYS A 7 -25.06 -31.18 -3.25
C LYS A 7 -24.75 -29.91 -2.45
N THR A 8 -25.59 -28.87 -2.52
CA THR A 8 -26.79 -28.58 -1.70
C THR A 8 -26.45 -27.74 -0.47
N LEU A 9 -26.91 -26.49 -0.43
CA LEU A 9 -27.33 -25.86 0.82
C LEU A 9 -28.47 -24.86 0.53
N THR A 10 -29.66 -25.23 0.99
CA THR A 10 -30.91 -24.48 0.95
C THR A 10 -30.92 -23.42 2.06
N ALA A 11 -31.23 -22.17 1.70
CA ALA A 11 -31.45 -21.07 2.63
C ALA A 11 -32.94 -20.77 2.74
N HIS A 12 -33.55 -20.93 3.92
CA HIS A 12 -34.86 -20.38 4.28
C HIS A 12 -34.85 -20.07 5.79
N VAL A 13 -35.40 -18.90 6.15
CA VAL A 13 -36.22 -18.54 7.33
C VAL A 13 -36.06 -17.02 7.54
N LEU A 14 -36.91 -16.19 6.95
CA LEU A 14 -38.25 -15.73 7.38
C LEU A 14 -38.24 -14.58 8.42
N LEU A 15 -38.85 -13.51 7.94
CA LEU A 15 -39.18 -12.22 8.54
C LEU A 15 -40.27 -12.37 9.62
N ALA A 16 -40.17 -11.63 10.73
CA ALA A 16 -41.33 -11.33 11.57
C ALA A 16 -41.18 -9.96 12.27
N LEU A 17 -42.09 -9.04 11.93
CA LEU A 17 -42.42 -7.80 12.63
C LEU A 17 -43.60 -8.08 13.57
N VAL A 18 -43.56 -7.60 14.81
CA VAL A 18 -44.76 -7.37 15.64
C VAL A 18 -44.58 -6.08 16.46
N THR A 19 -45.65 -5.29 16.50
CA THR A 19 -45.81 -3.95 17.09
C THR A 19 -46.70 -3.97 18.36
N TYR A 20 -46.63 -2.87 19.14
CA TYR A 20 -47.52 -2.41 20.25
C TYR A 20 -47.55 -3.20 21.58
N GLY A 21 -47.58 -2.61 22.79
CA GLY A 21 -47.61 -1.22 23.28
C GLY A 21 -47.79 -1.12 24.83
N PHE A 22 -47.43 0.06 25.38
CA PHE A 22 -47.89 0.79 26.60
C PHE A 22 -47.76 0.27 28.08
N VAL A 23 -46.94 1.05 28.83
CA VAL A 23 -46.97 1.60 30.23
C VAL A 23 -46.99 0.70 31.47
N ASN A 24 -45.93 0.79 32.28
CA ASN A 24 -46.02 1.42 33.62
C ASN A 24 -44.67 1.92 34.14
N ALA A 25 -44.74 3.09 34.78
CA ALA A 25 -43.64 3.87 35.31
C ALA A 25 -43.05 3.27 36.61
N ALA A 26 -41.74 3.38 36.77
CA ALA A 26 -41.09 3.51 38.06
C ALA A 26 -39.83 4.37 37.90
N MET A 27 -39.82 5.51 38.57
CA MET A 27 -38.67 6.40 38.67
C MET A 27 -37.56 5.73 39.47
N ALA A 28 -36.37 5.68 38.90
CA ALA A 28 -35.12 5.62 39.67
C ALA A 28 -34.10 6.47 38.93
N SER A 29 -33.66 7.53 39.63
CA SER A 29 -32.67 8.49 39.19
C SER A 29 -31.30 7.83 39.19
N GLU A 30 -30.71 7.61 38.01
CA GLU A 30 -29.28 7.38 37.88
C GLU A 30 -28.68 8.39 36.91
N THR A 31 -27.83 9.21 37.51
CA THR A 31 -26.89 10.18 36.95
C THR A 31 -26.42 9.86 35.53
N ILE A 32 -26.62 10.82 34.63
CA ILE A 32 -25.88 10.95 33.37
C ILE A 32 -24.41 11.17 33.73
N SER A 33 -23.63 10.09 33.81
CA SER A 33 -22.19 10.20 33.66
C SER A 33 -21.93 10.32 32.16
N SER A 34 -21.64 11.55 31.74
CA SER A 34 -21.08 11.85 30.44
C SER A 34 -19.78 11.05 30.28
N GLY A 35 -19.89 9.86 29.70
CA GLY A 35 -18.76 9.12 29.18
C GLY A 35 -18.22 9.90 28.00
N ALA A 36 -17.32 10.84 28.26
CA ALA A 36 -16.45 11.39 27.24
C ALA A 36 -15.80 10.19 26.53
N MET A 37 -16.21 9.91 25.29
CA MET A 37 -15.44 9.03 24.42
C MET A 37 -14.06 9.65 24.35
N ALA A 38 -13.10 9.04 25.05
CA ALA A 38 -11.70 9.42 24.96
C ALA A 38 -11.34 9.34 23.47
N LYS A 39 -11.19 10.50 22.84
CA LYS A 39 -10.72 10.64 21.48
C LYS A 39 -9.33 10.01 21.49
N LYS A 40 -9.24 8.74 21.05
CA LYS A 40 -8.01 7.97 20.98
C LYS A 40 -7.07 8.75 20.08
N THR A 41 -6.23 9.57 20.71
CA THR A 41 -5.32 10.46 20.03
C THR A 41 -4.15 9.60 19.62
N THR A 42 -4.32 8.86 18.53
CA THR A 42 -3.26 8.04 17.96
C THR A 42 -2.16 8.99 17.51
N LYS A 43 -1.05 9.02 18.24
CA LYS A 43 0.15 9.78 17.87
C LYS A 43 0.44 9.51 16.38
N PRO A 44 0.61 10.57 15.55
CA PRO A 44 0.90 10.36 14.13
C PRO A 44 2.21 9.57 13.98
N LEU A 45 2.19 8.57 13.12
CA LEU A 45 3.37 7.76 12.83
C LEU A 45 4.45 8.66 12.23
N LEU A 46 5.65 8.62 12.79
CA LEU A 46 6.76 9.43 12.31
C LEU A 46 7.27 8.88 10.96
N PHE A 47 7.60 9.78 10.02
CA PHE A 47 8.14 9.38 8.71
C PHE A 47 9.41 8.53 8.83
N SER A 48 10.20 8.74 9.89
CA SER A 48 11.43 7.99 10.16
C SER A 48 11.25 6.47 10.19
N VAL A 49 10.02 5.97 10.36
CA VAL A 49 9.71 4.55 10.25
C VAL A 49 10.02 4.01 8.85
N PHE A 50 9.82 4.83 7.80
CA PHE A 50 10.15 4.49 6.42
C PHE A 50 11.62 4.69 6.08
N THR A 51 12.34 5.56 6.80
CA THR A 51 13.76 5.84 6.50
C THR A 51 14.60 4.58 6.61
N GLY A 52 15.45 4.35 5.61
CA GLY A 52 16.34 3.20 5.52
C GLY A 52 16.32 2.56 4.14
N ARG A 53 17.09 1.48 4.02
CA ARG A 53 17.14 0.64 2.84
C ARG A 53 16.14 -0.49 2.97
N TRP A 54 15.33 -0.70 1.94
CA TRP A 54 14.30 -1.72 1.92
C TRP A 54 14.46 -2.60 0.70
N SER A 55 14.50 -3.91 0.88
CA SER A 55 14.67 -4.85 -0.22
C SER A 55 14.00 -6.19 0.08
N PRO A 56 13.52 -6.93 -0.94
CA PRO A 56 13.18 -8.33 -0.77
C PRO A 56 14.42 -9.20 -0.46
N ASP A 57 15.62 -8.75 -0.82
CA ASP A 57 16.89 -9.47 -0.64
C ASP A 57 17.99 -8.48 -0.21
N CYS A 58 18.28 -8.40 1.09
CA CYS A 58 19.21 -7.41 1.63
C CYS A 58 20.68 -7.63 1.23
N GLU A 59 21.02 -8.82 0.72
CA GLU A 59 22.36 -9.16 0.25
C GLU A 59 22.62 -8.63 -1.18
N LYS A 60 21.58 -8.25 -1.92
CA LYS A 60 21.68 -7.66 -3.27
C LYS A 60 21.43 -6.16 -3.22
N VAL A 61 21.98 -5.40 -4.17
CA VAL A 61 21.88 -3.92 -4.19
C VAL A 61 20.43 -3.42 -4.41
N GLY A 62 19.64 -4.14 -5.21
CA GLY A 62 18.28 -3.77 -5.58
C GLY A 62 17.34 -3.48 -4.41
N GLY A 63 16.45 -2.48 -4.57
CA GLY A 63 15.48 -2.08 -3.56
C GLY A 63 15.12 -0.60 -3.57
N ILE A 64 14.58 -0.13 -2.45
CA ILE A 64 14.14 1.26 -2.21
C ILE A 64 14.96 1.86 -1.07
N HIS A 65 15.68 2.93 -1.34
CA HIS A 65 16.49 3.66 -0.38
C HIS A 65 15.77 4.96 -0.01
N ILE A 66 15.27 5.05 1.22
CA ILE A 66 14.49 6.19 1.72
C ILE A 66 15.36 6.99 2.68
N HIS A 67 15.88 8.14 2.24
CA HIS A 67 16.61 9.07 3.11
C HIS A 67 15.64 10.06 3.76
N HIS A 68 14.73 10.62 2.97
CA HIS A 68 13.72 11.58 3.39
C HIS A 68 12.50 11.50 2.46
N LYS A 69 11.37 12.12 2.83
CA LYS A 69 10.17 12.13 1.98
C LYS A 69 10.38 12.74 0.58
N ASN A 70 11.41 13.55 0.39
CA ASN A 70 11.75 14.16 -0.90
C ASN A 70 13.07 13.60 -1.46
N ASN A 71 13.55 12.48 -0.93
CA ASN A 71 14.79 11.84 -1.36
C ASN A 71 14.65 10.33 -1.17
N ILE A 72 14.09 9.70 -2.20
CA ILE A 72 13.94 8.27 -2.34
C ILE A 72 14.64 7.86 -3.63
N LEU A 73 15.59 6.93 -3.53
CA LEU A 73 16.26 6.32 -4.67
C LEU A 73 15.74 4.89 -4.83
N ILE A 74 15.38 4.50 -6.05
CA ILE A 74 14.89 3.14 -6.34
C ILE A 74 15.72 2.55 -7.48
N GLU A 75 16.32 1.40 -7.23
CA GLU A 75 16.88 0.54 -8.26
C GLU A 75 15.75 -0.32 -8.81
N VAL A 76 15.20 0.06 -9.97
CA VAL A 76 14.10 -0.66 -10.63
C VAL A 76 14.63 -1.88 -11.35
N ASN A 77 15.71 -1.71 -12.11
CA ASN A 77 16.41 -2.78 -12.80
C ASN A 77 17.92 -2.55 -12.69
N SER A 78 18.64 -3.58 -12.27
CA SER A 78 20.06 -3.50 -11.97
C SER A 78 20.85 -3.09 -13.20
N ASN A 79 21.71 -2.07 -13.03
CA ASN A 79 22.49 -1.45 -14.11
C ASN A 79 21.66 -0.90 -15.29
N GLN A 80 20.34 -0.79 -15.17
CA GLN A 80 19.48 -0.34 -16.27
C GLN A 80 18.59 0.84 -15.92
N ILE A 81 18.00 0.85 -14.72
CA ILE A 81 17.02 1.87 -14.34
C ILE A 81 17.14 2.18 -12.84
N TYR A 82 17.67 3.36 -12.53
CA TYR A 82 17.59 3.99 -11.21
C TYR A 82 16.74 5.25 -11.33
N ILE A 83 15.89 5.51 -10.34
CA ILE A 83 14.99 6.67 -10.34
C ILE A 83 15.04 7.43 -9.03
N ARG A 84 14.94 8.76 -9.12
CA ARG A 84 14.66 9.64 -7.99
C ARG A 84 13.15 9.76 -7.79
N SER A 85 12.75 9.86 -6.54
CA SER A 85 11.35 9.85 -6.15
C SER A 85 11.11 10.61 -4.86
N HIS A 86 9.84 10.97 -4.67
CA HIS A 86 9.33 11.52 -3.43
C HIS A 86 8.14 10.71 -2.92
N GLY A 87 7.83 10.90 -1.66
CA GLY A 87 6.84 10.16 -0.91
C GLY A 87 5.81 11.06 -0.25
N LYS A 88 4.55 10.62 -0.26
CA LYS A 88 3.46 11.19 0.52
C LYS A 88 2.98 10.16 1.53
N GLN A 89 3.22 10.45 2.81
CA GLN A 89 2.83 9.57 3.90
C GLN A 89 1.39 9.83 4.33
N ASN A 90 0.65 8.74 4.55
CA ASN A 90 -0.60 8.72 5.30
C ASN A 90 -0.53 7.55 6.29
N GLN A 91 -0.39 7.86 7.59
CA GLN A 91 -0.21 6.86 8.65
C GLN A 91 0.93 5.88 8.32
N LYS A 92 0.64 4.58 8.20
CA LYS A 92 1.58 3.49 7.89
C LYS A 92 1.79 3.26 6.40
N VAL A 93 1.23 4.11 5.54
CA VAL A 93 1.33 3.99 4.09
C VAL A 93 2.14 5.15 3.51
N LEU A 94 3.10 4.83 2.66
CA LEU A 94 3.85 5.76 1.85
C LEU A 94 3.47 5.55 0.38
N SER A 95 2.86 6.55 -0.24
CA SER A 95 2.70 6.58 -1.69
C SER A 95 3.94 7.22 -2.31
N ILE A 96 4.58 6.53 -3.25
CA ILE A 96 5.84 6.95 -3.88
C ILE A 96 5.54 7.41 -5.30
N PHE A 97 6.13 8.54 -5.70
CA PHE A 97 5.92 9.20 -6.98
C PHE A 97 7.26 9.38 -7.69
N LEU A 98 7.26 9.18 -9.02
CA LEU A 98 8.42 9.44 -9.86
C LEU A 98 8.73 10.94 -9.88
N ASP A 99 10.00 11.29 -9.70
CA ASP A 99 10.50 12.63 -10.01
C ASP A 99 11.17 12.62 -11.38
N GLU A 100 12.23 11.83 -11.52
CA GLU A 100 13.04 11.73 -12.73
C GLU A 100 13.93 10.48 -12.71
N PRO A 101 14.48 10.07 -13.85
CA PRO A 101 15.60 9.12 -13.91
C PRO A 101 16.81 9.63 -13.10
N ASP A 102 17.45 8.72 -12.39
CA ASP A 102 18.73 8.96 -11.71
C ASP A 102 19.90 8.49 -12.58
N ASP A 103 19.84 7.23 -13.02
CA ASP A 103 20.81 6.60 -13.93
C ASP A 103 20.10 5.61 -14.85
N LEU A 104 20.51 5.55 -16.11
CA LEU A 104 19.88 4.75 -17.16
C LEU A 104 20.92 3.99 -17.98
N GLY A 105 20.80 2.67 -17.95
CA GLY A 105 21.42 1.79 -18.94
C GLY A 105 20.64 1.80 -20.26
N ARG A 106 21.11 0.99 -21.22
CA ARG A 106 20.54 0.92 -22.58
C ARG A 106 19.04 0.64 -22.58
N GLY A 107 18.56 -0.27 -21.73
CA GLY A 107 17.13 -0.60 -21.63
C GLY A 107 16.31 0.58 -21.10
N GLY A 108 16.82 1.25 -20.06
CA GLY A 108 16.16 2.41 -19.46
C GLY A 108 16.08 3.62 -20.41
N MET A 109 17.11 3.87 -21.22
CA MET A 109 17.12 5.00 -22.17
C MET A 109 16.02 4.92 -23.25
N MET A 110 15.49 3.74 -23.52
CA MET A 110 14.46 3.54 -24.54
C MET A 110 13.03 3.86 -24.05
N LEU A 111 12.86 4.10 -22.74
CA LEU A 111 11.56 4.42 -22.18
C LEU A 111 11.17 5.88 -22.43
N PRO A 112 9.87 6.17 -22.64
CA PRO A 112 9.40 7.53 -22.92
C PRO A 112 9.27 8.34 -21.62
N TRP A 113 10.38 8.61 -20.93
CA TRP A 113 10.39 9.26 -19.61
C TRP A 113 9.62 10.58 -19.54
N GLY A 114 9.62 11.38 -20.62
CA GLY A 114 8.83 12.63 -20.69
C GLY A 114 7.31 12.42 -20.66
N GLU A 115 6.85 11.23 -21.04
CA GLU A 115 5.44 10.85 -21.03
C GLU A 115 4.98 10.26 -19.70
N PHE A 116 5.90 9.94 -18.78
CA PHE A 116 5.54 9.43 -17.47
C PHE A 116 5.09 10.55 -16.54
N SER A 117 4.12 10.25 -15.68
CA SER A 117 3.50 11.21 -14.77
C SER A 117 4.18 11.20 -13.40
N ASN A 118 4.58 12.39 -12.93
CA ASN A 118 4.97 12.61 -11.54
C ASN A 118 3.78 12.82 -10.58
N LYS A 119 2.55 12.85 -11.10
CA LYS A 119 1.32 13.06 -10.30
C LYS A 119 0.61 11.75 -9.92
N LYS A 120 0.99 10.63 -10.53
CA LYS A 120 0.45 9.30 -10.24
C LYS A 120 1.51 8.49 -9.48
N PRO A 121 1.12 7.76 -8.42
CA PRO A 121 2.09 7.00 -7.65
C PRO A 121 2.65 5.85 -8.51
N ILE A 122 3.93 5.60 -8.42
CA ILE A 122 4.60 4.44 -9.05
C ILE A 122 4.62 3.22 -8.12
N ALA A 123 4.49 3.44 -6.82
CA ALA A 123 4.40 2.38 -5.82
C ALA A 123 3.63 2.84 -4.57
N LYS A 124 3.18 1.87 -3.79
CA LYS A 124 2.79 2.06 -2.39
C LYS A 124 3.54 1.11 -1.49
N MET A 125 4.03 1.64 -0.38
CA MET A 125 4.67 0.87 0.67
C MET A 125 3.81 0.95 1.93
N ALA A 126 3.40 -0.21 2.46
CA ALA A 126 2.66 -0.31 3.71
C ALA A 126 3.55 -0.98 4.77
N ILE A 127 3.79 -0.26 5.86
CA ILE A 127 4.61 -0.77 6.97
C ILE A 127 3.77 -1.70 7.84
N SER A 128 4.15 -2.98 7.87
CA SER A 128 3.54 -3.98 8.75
C SER A 128 4.17 -3.96 10.14
N SER A 129 5.49 -3.74 10.21
CA SER A 129 6.26 -3.55 11.45
C SER A 129 7.53 -2.75 11.18
N GLU A 130 8.35 -2.48 12.21
CA GLU A 130 9.60 -1.73 12.07
C GLU A 130 10.55 -2.27 10.98
N ASN A 131 10.57 -3.60 10.76
CA ASN A 131 11.48 -4.25 9.81
C ASN A 131 10.79 -4.88 8.60
N TYR A 132 9.46 -4.81 8.49
CA TYR A 132 8.69 -5.49 7.45
C TYR A 132 7.71 -4.55 6.76
N SER A 133 7.67 -4.61 5.44
CA SER A 133 6.74 -3.85 4.62
C SER A 133 6.21 -4.65 3.44
N GLN A 134 5.02 -4.26 2.99
CA GLN A 134 4.41 -4.72 1.75
C GLN A 134 4.56 -3.61 0.71
N VAL A 135 5.17 -3.94 -0.42
CA VAL A 135 5.35 -3.01 -1.54
C VAL A 135 4.48 -3.44 -2.71
N TYR A 136 3.60 -2.52 -3.12
CA TYR A 136 2.79 -2.63 -4.31
C TYR A 136 3.43 -1.76 -5.38
N TRP A 137 4.09 -2.39 -6.35
CA TRP A 137 4.58 -1.71 -7.53
C TRP A 137 3.44 -1.52 -8.53
N TYR A 138 3.28 -0.31 -9.05
CA TYR A 138 2.29 0.00 -10.08
C TYR A 138 2.92 0.15 -11.45
N GLY A 139 4.20 0.50 -11.54
CA GLY A 139 4.85 0.87 -12.79
C GLY A 139 4.81 2.38 -13.04
N PHE A 140 5.23 2.78 -14.24
CA PHE A 140 5.23 4.16 -14.67
C PHE A 140 3.91 4.49 -15.35
N TYR A 141 3.17 5.46 -14.82
CA TYR A 141 1.94 5.91 -15.46
C TYR A 141 2.24 6.78 -16.67
N ASN A 142 1.96 6.28 -17.86
CA ASN A 142 2.15 6.97 -19.12
C ASN A 142 0.91 7.83 -19.45
N LYS A 143 1.11 9.15 -19.53
CA LYS A 143 0.05 10.14 -19.78
C LYS A 143 -0.52 10.03 -21.20
N LYS A 144 0.27 9.53 -22.16
CA LYS A 144 -0.13 9.39 -23.56
C LYS A 144 -1.03 8.17 -23.76
N THR A 145 -0.69 7.05 -23.13
CA THR A 145 -1.45 5.79 -23.24
C THR A 145 -2.53 5.65 -22.16
N ASN A 146 -2.50 6.51 -21.13
CA ASN A 146 -3.37 6.47 -19.95
C ASN A 146 -3.29 5.17 -19.14
N ALA A 147 -2.16 4.46 -19.22
CA ALA A 147 -1.94 3.18 -18.57
C ALA A 147 -0.65 3.18 -17.74
N TYR A 148 -0.56 2.23 -16.81
CA TYR A 148 0.71 1.90 -16.18
C TYR A 148 1.50 0.95 -17.08
N GLU A 149 2.75 1.31 -17.33
CA GLU A 149 3.73 0.54 -18.08
C GLU A 149 4.85 0.11 -17.13
N TRP A 150 5.67 -0.87 -17.53
CA TRP A 150 6.76 -1.38 -16.68
C TRP A 150 6.26 -1.98 -15.34
N THR A 151 5.13 -2.68 -15.37
CA THR A 151 4.41 -3.17 -14.18
C THR A 151 4.92 -4.50 -13.61
N LYS A 152 5.71 -5.26 -14.39
CA LYS A 152 6.19 -6.61 -14.05
C LYS A 152 7.71 -6.76 -14.22
N GLU A 153 8.34 -5.77 -14.83
CA GLU A 153 9.73 -5.74 -15.25
C GLU A 153 10.74 -5.45 -14.13
N PRO A 154 10.43 -4.74 -13.02
CA PRO A 154 11.45 -4.48 -11.99
C PRO A 154 12.05 -5.74 -11.38
N ASP A 155 13.36 -5.74 -11.13
CA ASP A 155 14.12 -6.90 -10.64
C ASP A 155 13.75 -7.31 -9.21
N PHE A 156 13.23 -6.37 -8.42
CA PHE A 156 12.78 -6.63 -7.06
C PHE A 156 11.38 -7.27 -6.98
N LEU A 157 10.70 -7.47 -8.12
CA LEU A 157 9.44 -8.20 -8.13
C LEU A 157 9.70 -9.69 -8.10
N GLY A 158 9.27 -10.34 -7.02
CA GLY A 158 9.12 -11.79 -6.97
C GLY A 158 7.85 -12.25 -7.69
N ASN A 159 7.43 -13.49 -7.39
CA ASN A 159 6.25 -14.10 -8.01
C ASN A 159 4.91 -13.61 -7.43
N THR A 160 4.92 -12.68 -6.47
CA THR A 160 3.73 -12.24 -5.72
C THR A 160 3.71 -10.72 -5.55
N LEU A 161 2.50 -10.15 -5.67
CA LEU A 161 2.20 -8.78 -5.27
C LEU A 161 1.21 -8.81 -4.09
N PRO A 162 1.45 -8.06 -3.01
CA PRO A 162 2.61 -7.19 -2.79
C PRO A 162 3.91 -7.97 -2.63
N ALA A 163 5.02 -7.38 -3.08
CA ALA A 163 6.34 -7.87 -2.75
C ALA A 163 6.64 -7.59 -1.27
N ILE A 164 7.26 -8.55 -0.59
CA ILE A 164 7.63 -8.39 0.82
C ILE A 164 9.04 -7.80 0.89
N PHE A 165 9.16 -6.67 1.56
CA PHE A 165 10.42 -5.95 1.71
C PHE A 165 10.83 -5.95 3.19
N ASN A 166 12.08 -6.31 3.43
CA ASN A 166 12.74 -6.21 4.72
C ASN A 166 13.51 -4.90 4.81
N LYS A 167 13.55 -4.31 6.01
CA LYS A 167 14.47 -3.21 6.29
C LYS A 167 15.87 -3.79 6.43
N CYS A 168 16.77 -3.40 5.54
CA CYS A 168 18.15 -3.85 5.53
C CYS A 168 18.96 -3.08 6.58
N LYS A 169 19.90 -3.79 7.21
CA LYS A 169 20.80 -3.25 8.22
C LYS A 169 21.99 -2.55 7.57
#